data_AF-R7MHE3-F1
#
_entry.id   AF-R7MHE3-F1
#
_cell.length_a   1.000
_cell.length_b   1.000
_cell.length_c   1.000
_cell.angle_alpha   90.00
_cell.angle_beta   90.00
_cell.angle_gamma   90.00
#
_symmetry.space_group_name_H-M   'P 1'
#
loop_
_entity.id
_entity.type
_entity.pdbx_description
1 polymer ?
#
loop_
_entity_poly.entity_id
_entity_poly.type
_entity_poly.pdbx_seq_one_letter_code
_entity_poly.pdbx_strand_id
1 'polypeptide(L)'
;MFEPNERPFIRSQIANTLRGTISQKLVPAIDGGTRLPATEILVVTPTVKDFIQKDELEQIYELVKNGSFNNMTTMNTSLYKLYNEEKISKETALTYSDNKPELEQLMRGIYHGTGMNK
;
A
#
# COMPACT_ATOMS: atom_id res chain seq x y z
N MET A 1 17.19 -11.92 -11.79
CA MET A 1 16.34 -10.99 -12.57
C MET A 1 16.29 -11.49 -14.00
N PHE A 2 15.19 -11.27 -14.73
CA PHE A 2 15.00 -11.80 -16.10
C PHE A 2 15.52 -10.87 -17.19
N GLU A 3 15.95 -11.44 -18.31
CA GLU A 3 16.46 -10.69 -19.46
C GLU A 3 15.35 -9.84 -20.11
N PRO A 4 15.64 -8.67 -20.70
CA PRO A 4 14.61 -7.76 -21.22
C PRO A 4 13.61 -8.40 -22.20
N ASN A 5 14.06 -9.36 -23.01
CA ASN A 5 13.25 -10.12 -23.96
C ASN A 5 12.30 -11.14 -23.27
N GLU A 6 12.64 -11.63 -22.07
CA GLU A 6 11.82 -12.57 -21.30
C GLU A 6 10.75 -11.85 -20.47
N ARG A 7 10.98 -10.58 -20.10
CA ARG A 7 10.10 -9.82 -19.19
C ARG A 7 8.64 -9.78 -19.61
N PRO A 8 8.26 -9.53 -20.89
CA PRO A 8 6.85 -9.50 -21.28
C PRO A 8 6.15 -10.85 -21.07
N PHE A 9 6.83 -11.95 -21.38
CA PHE A 9 6.30 -13.29 -21.17
C PHE A 9 6.10 -13.59 -19.68
N ILE A 10 7.12 -13.33 -18.86
CA ILE A 10 7.06 -13.52 -17.40
C ILE A 10 5.97 -12.64 -16.78
N ARG A 11 5.85 -11.38 -17.21
CA ARG A 11 4.81 -10.44 -16.75
C ARG A 11 3.40 -10.96 -17.04
N SER A 12 3.18 -11.52 -18.23
CA SER A 12 1.91 -12.17 -18.57
C SER A 12 1.61 -13.37 -17.68
N GLN A 13 2.62 -14.20 -17.38
CA GLN A 13 2.46 -15.33 -16.43
C GLN A 13 2.09 -14.83 -15.02
N ILE A 14 2.77 -13.79 -14.51
CA ILE A 14 2.48 -13.18 -13.22
C ILE A 14 1.05 -12.62 -13.19
N ALA A 15 0.65 -11.85 -14.21
CA ALA A 15 -0.69 -11.26 -14.30
C ALA A 15 -1.81 -12.32 -14.28
N ASN A 16 -1.55 -13.52 -14.81
CA ASN A 16 -2.51 -14.61 -14.84
C ASN A 16 -2.59 -15.41 -13.53
N THR A 17 -1.51 -15.45 -12.75
CA THR A 17 -1.38 -16.32 -11.57
C THR A 17 -1.49 -15.56 -10.25
N LEU A 18 -1.06 -14.30 -10.20
CA LEU A 18 -1.09 -13.47 -9.00
C LEU A 18 -2.53 -13.19 -8.59
N ARG A 19 -2.83 -13.42 -7.30
CA ARG A 19 -4.16 -13.15 -6.71
C ARG A 19 -4.17 -11.94 -5.80
N GLY A 20 -3.04 -11.65 -5.18
CA GLY A 20 -2.85 -10.50 -4.31
C GLY A 20 -1.47 -10.53 -3.69
N THR A 21 -1.10 -9.42 -3.07
CA THR A 21 0.14 -9.29 -2.31
C THR A 21 -0.18 -8.66 -0.96
N ILE A 22 0.59 -9.06 0.05
CA ILE A 22 0.59 -8.45 1.37
C ILE A 22 2.04 -8.12 1.69
N SER A 23 2.33 -6.83 1.81
CA SER A 23 3.64 -6.34 2.25
C SER A 23 3.51 -5.85 3.69
N GLN A 24 4.37 -6.33 4.58
CA GLN A 24 4.29 -6.02 6.01
C GLN A 24 5.58 -5.36 6.52
N LYS A 25 5.42 -4.31 7.32
CA LYS A 25 6.49 -3.73 8.15
C LYS A 25 6.08 -3.82 9.62
N LEU A 26 6.95 -4.39 10.44
CA LEU A 26 6.75 -4.38 11.89
C LEU A 26 7.30 -3.06 12.45
N VAL A 27 6.44 -2.25 13.05
CA VAL A 27 6.80 -0.93 13.58
C VAL A 27 6.77 -0.95 15.11
N PRO A 28 7.73 -0.30 15.80
CA PRO A 28 7.71 -0.20 17.25
C PRO A 28 6.46 0.55 17.73
N ALA A 29 5.77 0.00 18.71
CA ALA A 29 4.68 0.70 19.40
C ALA A 29 5.23 1.74 20.39
N ILE A 30 4.39 2.70 20.77
CA ILE A 30 4.77 3.72 21.78
C ILE A 30 5.09 3.07 23.14
N ASP A 31 4.49 1.91 23.44
CA ASP A 31 4.76 1.16 24.69
C ASP A 31 6.18 0.58 24.78
N GLY A 32 6.97 0.65 23.71
CA GLY A 32 8.38 0.24 23.66
C GLY A 32 8.64 -1.26 23.72
N GLY A 33 7.62 -2.08 24.00
CA GLY A 33 7.73 -3.54 24.15
C GLY A 33 7.09 -4.34 23.01
N THR A 34 6.18 -3.73 22.26
CA THR A 34 5.39 -4.40 21.22
C THR A 34 5.77 -3.89 19.83
N ARG A 35 5.65 -4.76 18.82
CA ARG A 35 5.67 -4.34 17.40
C ARG A 35 4.31 -4.57 16.78
N LEU A 36 3.87 -3.60 15.99
CA LEU A 36 2.59 -3.64 15.30
C LEU A 36 2.83 -3.81 13.79
N PRO A 37 2.01 -4.59 13.08
CA PRO A 37 2.12 -4.70 11.64
C PRO A 37 1.47 -3.48 10.98
N ALA A 38 2.25 -2.74 10.19
CA ALA A 38 1.74 -1.90 9.11
C ALA A 38 1.72 -2.74 7.84
N THR A 39 0.58 -2.78 7.14
CA THR A 39 0.37 -3.65 5.98
C THR A 39 -0.06 -2.86 4.76
N GLU A 40 0.54 -3.18 3.62
CA GLU A 40 0.03 -2.85 2.31
C GLU A 40 -0.60 -4.09 1.68
N ILE A 41 -1.79 -3.94 1.12
CA ILE A 41 -2.57 -5.03 0.56
C ILE A 41 -3.04 -4.65 -0.83
N LEU A 42 -2.68 -5.48 -1.80
CA LEU A 42 -3.17 -5.42 -3.17
C LEU A 42 -3.96 -6.69 -3.47
N VAL A 43 -5.17 -6.54 -4.02
CA VAL A 43 -5.96 -7.64 -4.56
C VAL A 43 -5.94 -7.53 -6.08
N VAL A 44 -5.59 -8.62 -6.78
CA VAL A 44 -5.50 -8.61 -8.24
C VAL A 44 -6.89 -8.74 -8.85
N THR A 45 -7.51 -7.60 -9.10
CA THR A 45 -8.74 -7.46 -9.89
C THR A 45 -8.43 -7.57 -11.40
N PRO A 46 -9.46 -7.71 -12.27
CA PRO A 46 -9.26 -7.64 -13.72
C PRO A 46 -8.53 -6.36 -14.19
N THR A 47 -8.80 -5.22 -13.55
CA THR A 47 -8.12 -3.95 -13.85
C THR A 47 -6.64 -3.98 -13.45
N VAL A 48 -6.33 -4.46 -12.24
CA VAL A 48 -4.94 -4.62 -11.80
C VAL A 48 -4.19 -5.58 -12.72
N LYS A 49 -4.84 -6.68 -13.15
CA LYS A 49 -4.27 -7.63 -14.11
C LYS A 49 -3.91 -6.95 -15.44
N ASP A 50 -4.80 -6.12 -15.98
CA ASP A 50 -4.56 -5.37 -17.22
C ASP A 50 -3.37 -4.41 -17.09
N PHE A 51 -3.30 -3.65 -15.98
CA PHE A 51 -2.15 -2.79 -15.69
C PHE A 51 -0.84 -3.58 -15.55
N ILE A 52 -0.86 -4.75 -14.90
CA ILE A 52 0.32 -5.63 -14.87
C ILE A 52 0.69 -6.04 -16.29
N GLN A 53 -0.24 -6.46 -17.16
CA GLN A 53 0.12 -6.89 -18.52
C GLN A 53 0.74 -5.75 -19.36
N LYS A 54 0.25 -4.53 -19.19
CA LYS A 54 0.69 -3.32 -19.92
C LYS A 54 1.94 -2.65 -19.35
N ASP A 55 2.46 -3.13 -18.22
CA ASP A 55 3.58 -2.50 -17.50
C ASP A 55 3.24 -1.13 -16.88
N GLU A 56 1.96 -0.89 -16.58
CA GLU A 56 1.44 0.38 -16.06
C GLU A 56 1.36 0.35 -14.52
N LEU A 57 2.48 0.09 -13.85
CA LEU A 57 2.51 -0.15 -12.40
C LEU A 57 2.08 1.06 -11.55
N GLU A 58 2.33 2.28 -12.03
CA GLU A 58 1.90 3.51 -11.35
C GLU A 58 0.37 3.60 -11.22
N GLN A 59 -0.37 3.10 -12.23
CA GLN A 59 -1.83 3.07 -12.19
C GLN A 59 -2.35 2.12 -11.11
N ILE A 60 -1.60 1.05 -10.80
CA ILE A 60 -1.93 0.15 -9.69
C ILE A 60 -1.82 0.88 -8.36
N TYR A 61 -0.76 1.67 -8.16
CA TYR A 61 -0.58 2.45 -6.93
C TYR A 61 -1.72 3.43 -6.71
N GLU A 62 -2.05 4.22 -7.74
CA GLU A 62 -3.17 5.17 -7.67
C GLU A 62 -4.51 4.46 -7.44
N LEU A 63 -4.71 3.27 -7.98
CA LEU A 63 -5.91 2.46 -7.74
C LEU A 63 -6.01 1.99 -6.28
N VAL A 64 -4.92 1.49 -5.69
CA VAL A 64 -4.87 1.09 -4.27
C VAL A 64 -5.08 2.29 -3.35
N LYS A 65 -4.50 3.44 -3.73
CA LYS A 65 -4.58 4.68 -2.96
C LYS A 65 -5.98 5.30 -2.96
N ASN A 66 -6.67 5.28 -4.09
CA ASN A 66 -8.00 5.86 -4.24
C ASN A 66 -9.12 4.91 -3.78
N GLY A 67 -8.84 3.62 -3.68
CA GLY A 67 -9.83 2.59 -3.36
C GLY A 67 -9.86 2.21 -1.88
N SER A 68 -11.02 2.35 -1.23
CA SER A 68 -11.47 1.38 -0.21
C SER A 68 -11.98 0.07 -0.83
N PHE A 69 -11.97 0.01 -2.17
CA PHE A 69 -12.51 -1.09 -2.97
C PHE A 69 -11.72 -2.38 -2.69
N ASN A 70 -12.43 -3.47 -2.38
CA ASN A 70 -11.88 -4.79 -2.07
C ASN A 70 -10.86 -4.86 -0.91
N ASN A 71 -10.95 -3.97 0.09
CA ASN A 71 -10.08 -3.97 1.27
C ASN A 71 -8.58 -3.80 0.95
N MET A 72 -8.26 -3.18 -0.18
CA MET A 72 -6.89 -2.78 -0.49
C MET A 72 -6.47 -1.60 0.40
N THR A 73 -5.18 -1.51 0.71
CA THR A 73 -4.63 -0.41 1.51
C THR A 73 -3.18 -0.20 1.13
N THR A 74 -2.75 1.07 1.07
CA THR A 74 -1.33 1.41 0.93
C THR A 74 -0.61 1.25 2.27
N MET A 75 0.72 1.13 2.24
CA MET A 75 1.54 1.18 3.46
C MET A 75 1.32 2.48 4.24
N ASN A 76 1.24 3.62 3.53
CA ASN A 76 1.04 4.93 4.15
C ASN A 76 -0.33 5.06 4.83
N THR A 77 -1.39 4.51 4.24
CA THR A 77 -2.72 4.45 4.88
C THR A 77 -2.67 3.60 6.16
N SER A 78 -1.97 2.46 6.14
CA SER A 78 -1.82 1.61 7.33
C SER A 78 -0.99 2.28 8.43
N LEU A 79 0.10 2.96 8.08
CA LEU A 79 0.93 3.71 9.04
C LEU A 79 0.15 4.89 9.62
N TYR A 80 -0.59 5.62 8.79
CA TYR A 80 -1.45 6.72 9.23
C TYR A 80 -2.50 6.23 10.23
N LYS A 81 -3.15 5.09 9.97
CA LYS A 81 -4.11 4.49 10.90
C LYS A 81 -3.49 4.19 12.27
N LEU A 82 -2.32 3.53 12.30
CA LEU A 82 -1.62 3.24 13.56
C LEU A 82 -1.22 4.51 14.32
N TYR A 83 -0.80 5.56 13.60
CA TYR A 83 -0.47 6.86 14.19
C TYR A 83 -1.72 7.57 14.73
N ASN A 84 -2.82 7.59 13.97
CA ASN A 84 -4.08 8.23 14.35
C ASN A 84 -4.77 7.53 15.53
N GLU A 85 -4.52 6.23 15.70
CA GLU A 85 -4.92 5.45 16.89
C GLU A 85 -3.93 5.58 18.06
N GLU A 86 -2.93 6.47 17.98
CA GLU A 86 -1.90 6.71 18.99
C GLU A 86 -1.08 5.46 19.36
N LYS A 87 -0.99 4.47 18.45
CA LYS A 87 -0.26 3.23 18.69
C LYS A 87 1.23 3.34 18.36
N ILE A 88 1.59 4.23 17.44
CA ILE A 88 2.98 4.52 17.04
C ILE A 88 3.22 6.03 17.04
N SER A 89 4.47 6.44 17.29
CA SER A 89 4.83 7.86 17.21
C SER A 89 4.83 8.37 15.77
N LYS A 90 4.66 9.68 15.58
CA LYS A 90 4.80 10.33 14.26
C LYS A 90 6.17 10.03 13.63
N GLU A 91 7.23 10.10 14.42
CA GLU A 91 8.59 9.78 13.99
C GLU A 91 8.70 8.33 13.48
N THR A 92 8.09 7.38 14.19
CA THR A 92 8.02 5.99 13.77
C THR A 92 7.28 5.86 12.44
N ALA A 93 6.10 6.48 12.32
CA ALA A 93 5.31 6.42 11.09
C ALA A 93 6.11 6.97 9.88
N LEU A 94 6.79 8.12 10.03
CA LEU A 94 7.62 8.70 8.98
C LEU A 94 8.87 7.88 8.68
N THR A 95 9.48 7.24 9.68
CA THR A 95 10.67 6.40 9.49
C THR A 95 10.38 5.17 8.63
N TYR A 96 9.19 4.59 8.78
CA TYR A 96 8.80 3.36 8.07
C TYR A 96 7.98 3.60 6.80
N SER A 97 7.69 4.85 6.46
CA SER A 97 6.99 5.26 5.23
C SER A 97 7.90 5.19 4.01
N ASP A 98 7.39 4.64 2.90
CA ASP A 98 8.07 4.65 1.61
C ASP A 98 7.97 6.01 0.90
N ASN A 99 6.98 6.84 1.28
CA ASN A 99 6.77 8.19 0.77
C ASN A 99 6.34 9.12 1.91
N LYS A 100 7.33 9.73 2.59
CA LYS A 100 7.10 10.62 3.73
C LYS A 100 6.24 11.85 3.37
N PRO A 101 6.47 12.55 2.24
CA PRO A 101 5.62 13.67 1.84
C PRO A 101 4.13 13.32 1.75
N GLU A 102 3.80 12.16 1.19
CA GLU A 102 2.42 11.69 1.11
C GLU A 102 1.83 11.37 2.49
N LEU A 103 2.59 10.70 3.36
CA LEU A 103 2.14 10.44 4.73
C LEU A 103 1.90 11.73 5.52
N GLU A 104 2.74 12.75 5.33
CA GLU A 104 2.52 14.06 5.93
C GLU A 104 1.25 14.75 5.40
N GLN A 105 0.93 14.59 4.12
CA GLN A 105 -0.31 15.09 3.54
C GLN A 105 -1.53 14.39 4.14
N LEU A 106 -1.46 13.06 4.33
CA LEU A 106 -2.48 12.28 5.03
C LEU A 106 -2.69 12.80 6.45
N MET A 107 -1.61 13.02 7.21
CA MET A 107 -1.66 13.56 8.57
C MET A 107 -2.26 14.98 8.66
N ARG A 108 -2.18 15.78 7.60
CA ARG A 108 -2.76 17.13 7.52
C ARG A 108 -4.25 17.12 7.18
N GLY A 109 -4.86 15.96 6.95
CA GLY A 109 -6.29 15.83 6.61
C GLY A 109 -6.62 16.21 5.16
N ILE A 110 -5.61 16.32 4.29
CA ILE A 110 -5.78 16.70 2.87
C ILE A 110 -6.35 15.53 2.05
N TYR A 111 -6.39 14.32 2.63
CA TYR A 111 -7.04 13.14 2.06
C TYR A 111 -8.38 12.86 2.74
N HIS A 112 -9.47 13.27 2.10
CA HIS A 112 -10.79 12.71 2.34
C HIS A 112 -11.08 11.70 1.23
N GLY A 113 -10.74 10.42 1.44
CA GLY A 113 -11.33 9.35 0.65
C GLY A 113 -12.83 9.35 0.91
N THR A 114 -13.62 9.59 -0.14
CA THR A 114 -15.07 9.51 -0.14
C THR A 114 -15.50 8.13 0.37
N GLY A 115 -15.78 7.97 1.66
CA GLY A 115 -16.07 6.65 2.22
C GLY A 115 -16.21 6.52 3.74
N MET A 116 -15.84 7.51 4.55
CA MET A 116 -16.18 7.49 5.98
C MET A 116 -17.53 8.19 6.23
N ASN A 117 -18.62 7.58 5.77
CA ASN A 117 -19.94 7.85 6.33
C ASN A 117 -20.28 6.72 7.31
N LYS A 118 -20.27 7.10 8.61
CA LYS A 118 -20.91 6.48 9.78
C LYS A 118 -20.85 4.96 9.95
#